data_AF-A0AB34HBQ6-F1
#
_entry.id   AF-A0AB34HBQ6-F1
#
_cell.length_a   1.000
_cell.length_b   1.000
_cell.length_c   1.000
_cell.angle_alpha   90.00
_cell.angle_beta   90.00
_cell.angle_gamma   90.00
#
_symmetry.space_group_name_H-M   'P 1'
#
loop_
_entity.id
_entity.type
_entity.pdbx_description
1 polymer ?
#
loop_
_entity_poly.entity_id
_entity_poly.type
_entity_poly.pdbx_seq_one_letter_code
_entity_poly.pdbx_strand_id
1 'polypeptide(L)'
;MSIDEKNQSIIVSGESGAGKTVSAKYAMRYFATVSGSASDTNIEEKVLASSPIMEAIGNAKTTRNDNSSRFGKYIQIGFDKRYRIIGANMRTYLLEKSRVVFQADDERNYHIFYQLCAAASLPEFEELSLTCAEDFFYTSQGGDTSIEGVDDAEDFEKTRQAFTLLEFIFRTSLCRDLRPEDEHLINFCQLLGVEHSQMQHWLCHRKLVTTSETYVKTMSLQQVVNARNALAKHIYAQLFDWIVGHINKALHTSLKQHSFIGVLDIYG
;
A
#
# COMPACT_ATOMS: atom_id res chain seq x y z
N MET A 1 -15.32 -27.13 -8.81
CA MET A 1 -15.66 -26.09 -9.81
C MET A 1 -16.23 -26.70 -11.08
N SER A 2 -15.47 -27.49 -11.85
CA SER A 2 -15.95 -28.03 -13.14
C SER A 2 -17.01 -29.12 -13.04
N ILE A 3 -16.98 -29.93 -11.99
CA ILE A 3 -17.93 -31.02 -11.76
C ILE A 3 -19.26 -30.49 -11.24
N ASP A 4 -19.23 -29.65 -10.20
CA ASP A 4 -20.44 -29.16 -9.52
C ASP A 4 -21.01 -27.87 -10.11
N GLU A 5 -20.37 -27.30 -11.14
CA GLU A 5 -20.71 -26.00 -11.76
C GLU A 5 -20.86 -24.85 -10.75
N LYS A 6 -20.07 -24.88 -9.66
CA LYS A 6 -20.10 -23.89 -8.58
C LYS A 6 -18.78 -23.15 -8.43
N ASN A 7 -18.87 -21.87 -8.10
CA ASN A 7 -17.75 -21.07 -7.63
C ASN A 7 -17.14 -21.68 -6.36
N GLN A 8 -15.84 -21.48 -6.16
CA GLN A 8 -15.11 -22.06 -5.04
C GLN A 8 -14.39 -20.98 -4.24
N SER A 9 -13.97 -21.34 -3.03
CA SER A 9 -13.12 -20.50 -2.20
C SER A 9 -12.10 -21.35 -1.46
N ILE A 10 -10.88 -20.84 -1.37
CA ILE A 10 -9.81 -21.32 -0.50
C ILE A 10 -9.65 -20.30 0.61
N ILE A 11 -9.87 -20.73 1.84
CA ILE A 11 -9.70 -19.90 3.03
C ILE A 11 -8.45 -20.39 3.75
N VAL A 12 -7.44 -19.53 3.87
CA VAL A 12 -6.20 -19.82 4.58
C VAL A 12 -6.24 -19.10 5.93
N SER A 13 -6.18 -19.86 7.02
CA SER A 13 -6.22 -19.34 8.39
C SER A 13 -5.03 -19.84 9.21
N GLY A 14 -4.73 -19.12 10.29
CA GLY A 14 -3.59 -19.40 11.17
C GLY A 14 -3.07 -18.11 11.81
N GLU A 15 -2.25 -18.22 12.85
CA GLU A 15 -1.65 -17.05 13.52
C GLU A 15 -0.67 -16.29 12.61
N SER A 16 -0.27 -15.07 12.99
CA SER A 16 0.80 -14.35 12.30
C SER A 16 2.07 -15.20 12.21
N GLY A 17 2.70 -15.27 11.03
CA GLY A 17 3.86 -16.12 10.79
C GLY A 17 3.55 -17.57 10.39
N ALA A 18 2.30 -18.05 10.48
CA ALA A 18 1.94 -19.45 10.16
C ALA A 18 2.04 -19.85 8.67
N GLY A 19 2.49 -18.95 7.79
CA GLY A 19 2.67 -19.24 6.36
C GLY A 19 1.44 -19.00 5.47
N LYS A 20 0.40 -18.30 5.96
CA LYS A 20 -0.85 -18.05 5.21
C LYS A 20 -0.61 -17.49 3.79
N THR A 21 0.17 -16.42 3.71
CA THR A 21 0.51 -15.77 2.44
C THR A 21 1.30 -16.68 1.51
N VAL A 22 2.17 -17.52 2.05
CA VAL A 22 2.94 -18.51 1.26
C VAL A 22 2.00 -19.57 0.68
N SER A 23 1.09 -20.12 1.48
CA SER A 23 0.08 -21.07 1.01
C SER A 23 -0.84 -20.46 -0.06
N ALA A 24 -1.29 -19.22 0.13
CA ALA A 24 -2.10 -18.51 -0.86
C ALA A 24 -1.33 -18.31 -2.19
N LYS A 25 -0.04 -17.95 -2.13
CA LYS A 25 0.83 -17.86 -3.32
C LYS A 25 0.96 -19.20 -4.05
N TYR A 26 1.15 -20.31 -3.33
CA TYR A 26 1.22 -21.64 -3.95
C TYR A 26 -0.10 -22.06 -4.61
N ALA A 27 -1.25 -21.76 -3.98
CA ALA A 27 -2.55 -22.02 -4.58
C ALA A 27 -2.72 -21.23 -5.89
N MET A 28 -2.35 -19.96 -5.91
CA MET A 28 -2.40 -19.13 -7.12
C MET A 28 -1.48 -19.66 -8.22
N ARG A 29 -0.23 -20.03 -7.89
CA ARG A 29 0.71 -20.66 -8.83
C ARG A 29 0.17 -21.95 -9.42
N TYR A 30 -0.46 -22.79 -8.60
CA TYR A 30 -1.06 -24.04 -9.08
C TYR A 30 -2.14 -23.77 -10.13
N PHE A 31 -3.05 -22.82 -9.87
CA PHE A 31 -4.09 -22.47 -10.83
C PHE A 31 -3.54 -21.89 -12.14
N ALA A 32 -2.53 -21.04 -12.03
CA ALA A 32 -1.81 -20.52 -13.20
C ALA A 32 -1.28 -21.66 -14.09
N THR A 33 -0.58 -22.63 -13.50
CA THR A 33 0.01 -23.75 -14.23
C THR A 33 -1.02 -24.70 -14.84
N VAL A 34 -2.10 -25.03 -14.12
CA VAL A 34 -3.03 -26.08 -14.55
C VAL A 34 -4.17 -25.60 -15.45
N SER A 35 -4.57 -24.33 -15.35
CA SER A 35 -5.74 -23.80 -16.07
C SER A 35 -5.40 -23.18 -17.41
N GLY A 36 -4.13 -22.79 -17.64
CA GLY A 36 -3.71 -22.10 -18.86
C GLY A 36 -4.37 -20.72 -19.04
N SER A 37 -3.71 -19.84 -19.79
CA SER A 37 -4.24 -18.52 -20.12
C SER A 37 -5.00 -18.57 -21.45
N ALA A 38 -6.16 -17.91 -21.53
CA ALA A 38 -6.97 -17.89 -22.76
C ALA A 38 -6.33 -17.08 -23.92
N SER A 39 -5.27 -16.32 -23.64
CA SER A 39 -4.50 -15.44 -24.54
C SER A 39 -3.06 -15.26 -24.02
N ASP A 40 -2.14 -14.73 -24.85
CA ASP A 40 -0.74 -14.32 -24.51
C ASP A 40 -0.62 -13.29 -23.36
N THR A 41 -1.74 -12.93 -22.72
CA THR A 41 -1.75 -12.16 -21.50
C THR A 41 -1.36 -13.06 -20.33
N ASN A 42 -0.13 -12.91 -19.82
CA ASN A 42 0.36 -13.57 -18.61
C ASN A 42 -0.34 -13.02 -17.35
N ILE A 43 -1.64 -13.28 -17.22
CA ILE A 43 -2.45 -12.84 -16.07
C ILE A 43 -1.91 -13.46 -14.78
N GLU A 44 -1.40 -14.69 -14.85
CA GLU A 44 -0.68 -15.32 -13.74
C GLU A 44 0.48 -14.47 -13.24
N GLU A 45 1.29 -13.96 -14.17
CA GLU A 45 2.49 -13.20 -13.89
C GLU A 45 2.09 -11.87 -13.29
N LYS A 46 1.05 -11.22 -13.83
CA LYS A 46 0.47 -9.99 -13.26
C LYS A 46 -0.10 -10.22 -11.84
N VAL A 47 -0.80 -11.33 -11.59
CA VAL A 47 -1.32 -11.66 -10.25
C VAL A 47 -0.17 -11.86 -9.27
N LEU A 48 0.87 -12.61 -9.65
CA LEU A 48 2.04 -12.84 -8.81
C LEU A 48 2.85 -11.55 -8.59
N ALA A 49 3.00 -10.72 -9.63
CA ALA A 49 3.66 -9.42 -9.59
C ALA A 49 2.94 -8.38 -8.74
N SER A 50 1.66 -8.57 -8.43
CA SER A 50 1.00 -7.72 -7.44
C SER A 50 1.54 -7.93 -6.02
N SER A 51 2.20 -9.07 -5.74
CA SER A 51 2.63 -9.41 -4.37
C SER A 51 3.70 -8.47 -3.82
N PRO A 52 4.84 -8.21 -4.51
CA PRO A 52 5.85 -7.25 -4.02
C PRO A 52 5.25 -5.87 -3.70
N ILE A 53 4.36 -5.36 -4.56
CA ILE A 53 3.68 -4.08 -4.33
C ILE A 53 2.84 -4.14 -3.06
N MET A 54 1.97 -5.14 -2.94
CA MET A 54 1.06 -5.28 -1.81
C MET A 54 1.78 -5.54 -0.48
N GLU A 55 2.92 -6.22 -0.52
CA GLU A 55 3.78 -6.40 0.65
C GLU A 55 4.49 -5.10 1.02
N ALA A 56 5.03 -4.35 0.05
CA ALA A 56 5.69 -3.07 0.32
C ALA A 56 4.75 -2.06 1.00
N ILE A 57 3.50 -1.93 0.52
CA ILE A 57 2.54 -0.92 1.01
C ILE A 57 1.58 -1.44 2.11
N GLY A 58 1.66 -2.72 2.45
CA GLY A 58 0.65 -3.38 3.29
C GLY A 58 1.22 -4.30 4.36
N ASN A 59 2.51 -4.63 4.29
CA ASN A 59 3.20 -5.38 5.33
C ASN A 59 4.19 -4.50 6.10
N ALA A 60 4.48 -4.92 7.33
CA ALA A 60 5.44 -4.27 8.21
C ALA A 60 6.06 -5.29 9.18
N LYS A 61 7.22 -4.93 9.75
CA LYS A 61 7.80 -5.64 10.90
C LYS A 61 6.93 -5.44 12.14
N THR A 62 6.65 -6.55 12.81
CA THR A 62 6.06 -6.61 14.15
C THR A 62 6.91 -7.52 15.01
N THR A 63 6.72 -7.46 16.33
CA THR A 63 7.41 -8.35 17.29
C THR A 63 7.20 -9.85 17.03
N ARG A 64 6.21 -10.25 16.23
CA ARG A 64 5.90 -11.66 15.93
C ARG A 64 6.33 -12.11 14.54
N ASN A 65 6.52 -11.17 13.62
CA ASN A 65 6.72 -11.45 12.21
C ASN A 65 7.27 -10.21 11.52
N ASP A 66 8.44 -10.36 10.90
CA ASP A 66 9.14 -9.29 10.19
C ASP A 66 8.42 -8.84 8.91
N ASN A 67 7.54 -9.68 8.37
CA ASN A 67 6.74 -9.39 7.18
C ASN A 67 5.24 -9.61 7.45
N SER A 68 4.71 -9.04 8.54
CA SER A 68 3.31 -9.16 8.91
C SER A 68 2.41 -8.37 7.97
N SER A 69 1.46 -9.03 7.30
CA SER A 69 0.37 -8.34 6.61
C SER A 69 -0.52 -7.59 7.60
N ARG A 70 -0.73 -6.30 7.33
CA ARG A 70 -1.55 -5.39 8.16
C ARG A 70 -2.86 -5.01 7.48
N PHE A 71 -3.31 -5.87 6.57
CA PHE A 71 -4.58 -5.82 5.86
C PHE A 71 -5.00 -7.25 5.50
N GLY A 72 -6.29 -7.48 5.34
CA GLY A 72 -6.83 -8.72 4.78
C GLY A 72 -6.94 -8.61 3.26
N LYS A 73 -6.73 -9.73 2.56
CA LYS A 73 -6.70 -9.79 1.10
C LYS A 73 -7.57 -10.93 0.60
N TYR A 74 -8.45 -10.65 -0.34
CA TYR A 74 -9.23 -11.62 -1.07
C TYR A 74 -8.99 -11.44 -2.56
N ILE A 75 -8.46 -12.47 -3.22
CA ILE A 75 -8.21 -12.47 -4.66
C ILE A 75 -9.19 -13.42 -5.31
N GLN A 76 -10.04 -12.91 -6.19
CA GLN A 76 -10.94 -13.68 -7.03
C GLN A 76 -10.27 -13.92 -8.38
N ILE A 77 -10.00 -15.18 -8.71
CA ILE A 77 -9.50 -15.60 -10.02
C ILE A 77 -10.69 -15.97 -10.89
N GLY A 78 -10.86 -15.27 -12.02
CA GLY A 78 -11.95 -15.49 -12.96
C GLY A 78 -11.59 -16.49 -14.05
N PHE A 79 -12.54 -17.38 -14.36
CA PHE A 79 -12.39 -18.41 -15.38
C PHE A 79 -13.45 -18.29 -16.48
N ASP A 80 -13.08 -18.65 -17.72
CA ASP A 80 -14.03 -18.79 -18.83
C ASP A 80 -14.79 -20.13 -18.79
N LYS A 81 -15.62 -20.38 -19.80
CA LYS A 81 -16.38 -21.63 -19.96
C LYS A 81 -15.52 -22.87 -20.18
N ARG A 82 -14.25 -22.70 -20.54
CA ARG A 82 -13.25 -23.77 -20.70
C ARG A 82 -12.36 -23.89 -19.46
N TYR A 83 -12.71 -23.19 -18.38
CA TYR A 83 -11.94 -23.15 -17.13
C TYR A 83 -10.51 -22.64 -17.29
N ARG A 84 -10.28 -21.76 -18.27
CA ARG A 84 -9.02 -21.02 -18.45
C ARG A 84 -9.08 -19.71 -17.69
N ILE A 85 -7.93 -19.27 -17.18
CA ILE A 85 -7.84 -17.99 -16.45
C ILE A 85 -8.06 -16.86 -17.46
N ILE A 86 -8.95 -15.95 -17.10
CA ILE A 86 -9.26 -14.77 -17.91
C ILE A 86 -8.92 -13.45 -17.22
N GLY A 87 -8.76 -13.44 -15.90
CA GLY A 87 -8.53 -12.21 -15.13
C GLY A 87 -8.56 -12.47 -13.62
N ALA A 88 -8.29 -11.42 -12.85
CA ALA A 88 -8.42 -11.47 -11.40
C ALA A 88 -8.95 -10.15 -10.83
N ASN A 89 -9.51 -10.22 -9.62
CA ASN A 89 -9.94 -9.05 -8.86
C ASN A 89 -9.52 -9.20 -7.40
N MET A 90 -8.83 -8.20 -6.88
CA MET A 90 -8.40 -8.11 -5.50
C MET A 90 -9.34 -7.20 -4.70
N ARG A 91 -9.76 -7.69 -3.54
CA ARG A 91 -10.42 -6.91 -2.50
C ARG A 91 -9.54 -6.91 -1.26
N THR A 92 -9.43 -5.76 -0.63
CA THR A 92 -8.67 -5.56 0.59
C THR A 92 -9.61 -5.22 1.73
N TYR A 93 -9.19 -5.55 2.95
CA TYR A 93 -9.98 -5.36 4.16
C TYR A 93 -9.10 -4.80 5.27
N LEU A 94 -9.62 -3.81 6.00
CA LEU A 94 -9.09 -3.40 7.30
C LEU A 94 -7.58 -3.11 7.31
N LEU A 95 -7.10 -2.26 6.39
CA LEU A 95 -5.74 -1.72 6.49
C LEU A 95 -5.53 -1.05 7.85
N GLU A 96 -4.46 -1.41 8.56
CA GLU A 96 -4.09 -0.85 9.85
C GLU A 96 -3.56 0.59 9.68
N LYS A 97 -4.47 1.55 9.58
CA LYS A 97 -4.11 2.96 9.36
C LYS A 97 -3.25 3.53 10.48
N SER A 98 -3.44 3.08 11.73
CA SER A 98 -2.65 3.57 12.88
C SER A 98 -1.14 3.38 12.69
N ARG A 99 -0.72 2.31 11.98
CA ARG A 99 0.70 2.01 11.75
C ARG A 99 1.45 3.12 11.01
N VAL A 100 0.75 3.92 10.20
CA VAL A 100 1.36 5.04 9.46
C VAL A 100 1.95 6.08 10.40
N VAL A 101 1.36 6.28 11.58
CA VAL A 101 1.71 7.40 12.48
C VAL A 101 2.20 6.96 13.85
N PHE A 102 2.22 5.65 14.12
CA PHE A 102 2.63 5.08 15.39
C PHE A 102 3.18 3.67 15.19
N GLN A 103 4.31 3.39 15.84
CA GLN A 103 4.91 2.06 15.96
C GLN A 103 5.27 1.83 17.42
N ALA A 104 5.07 0.60 17.91
CA ALA A 104 5.59 0.19 19.21
C ALA A 104 7.09 -0.14 19.11
N ASP A 105 7.75 -0.25 20.26
CA ASP A 105 9.15 -0.67 20.34
C ASP A 105 9.38 -1.97 19.54
N ASP A 106 10.47 -1.99 18.76
CA ASP A 106 10.86 -3.10 17.88
C ASP A 106 9.90 -3.39 16.71
N GLU A 107 8.98 -2.46 16.39
CA GLU A 107 8.14 -2.53 15.20
C GLU A 107 8.49 -1.46 14.17
N ARG A 108 8.27 -1.78 12.89
CA ARG A 108 8.42 -0.80 11.79
C ARG A 108 7.08 -0.27 11.30
N ASN A 109 7.15 0.85 10.59
CA ASN A 109 6.09 1.28 9.68
C ASN A 109 6.04 0.33 8.46
N TYR A 110 5.19 0.62 7.48
CA TYR A 110 5.13 -0.14 6.22
C TYR A 110 6.47 -0.12 5.49
N HIS A 111 6.85 -1.26 4.90
CA HIS A 111 8.16 -1.46 4.27
C HIS A 111 8.52 -0.39 3.24
N ILE A 112 7.53 0.08 2.46
CA ILE A 112 7.74 1.08 1.42
C ILE A 112 8.42 2.37 1.92
N PHE A 113 8.24 2.75 3.19
CA PHE A 113 8.91 3.94 3.73
C PHE A 113 10.42 3.74 3.87
N TYR A 114 10.85 2.57 4.33
CA TYR A 114 12.25 2.21 4.49
C TYR A 114 12.91 1.98 3.13
N GLN A 115 12.18 1.32 2.21
CA GLN A 115 12.59 1.17 0.81
C GLN A 115 12.84 2.51 0.11
N LEU A 116 11.95 3.51 0.31
CA LEU A 116 12.14 4.86 -0.24
C LEU A 116 13.33 5.59 0.40
N CYS A 117 13.51 5.51 1.72
CA CYS A 117 14.65 6.13 2.40
C CYS A 117 15.98 5.49 1.96
N ALA A 118 16.01 4.17 1.78
CA ALA A 118 17.19 3.46 1.26
C ALA A 118 17.53 3.84 -0.18
N ALA A 119 16.52 4.27 -0.95
CA ALA A 119 16.69 4.75 -2.32
C ALA A 119 16.93 6.26 -2.43
N ALA A 120 17.03 7.00 -1.33
CA ALA A 120 17.07 8.47 -1.31
C ALA A 120 18.21 9.08 -2.17
N SER A 121 19.32 8.37 -2.36
CA SER A 121 20.45 8.82 -3.16
C SER A 121 20.24 8.71 -4.68
N LEU A 122 19.12 8.13 -5.14
CA LEU A 122 18.84 8.00 -6.56
C LEU A 122 18.45 9.37 -7.17
N PRO A 123 19.00 9.73 -8.35
CA PRO A 123 18.75 11.04 -8.96
C PRO A 123 17.26 11.38 -9.15
N GLU A 124 16.43 10.38 -9.45
CA GLU A 124 14.99 10.57 -9.61
C GLU A 124 14.23 10.92 -8.31
N PHE A 125 14.86 10.78 -7.14
CA PHE A 125 14.28 11.10 -5.83
C PHE A 125 14.90 12.31 -5.16
N GLU A 126 15.82 13.00 -5.83
CA GLU A 126 16.43 14.23 -5.31
C GLU A 126 15.36 15.28 -4.94
N GLU A 127 14.31 15.41 -5.75
CA GLU A 127 13.20 16.34 -5.51
C GLU A 127 12.28 15.94 -4.34
N LEU A 128 12.39 14.70 -3.83
CA LEU A 128 11.60 14.24 -2.69
C LEU A 128 12.20 14.64 -1.34
N SER A 129 13.43 15.17 -1.33
CA SER A 129 14.15 15.56 -0.10
C SER A 129 14.15 14.44 0.95
N LEU A 130 14.33 13.20 0.50
CA LEU A 130 14.41 12.03 1.36
C LEU A 130 15.79 11.93 2.01
N THR A 131 15.83 11.45 3.24
CA THR A 131 17.06 11.13 3.99
C THR A 131 16.93 9.73 4.59
N CYS A 132 17.71 9.39 5.62
CA CYS A 132 17.62 8.08 6.26
C CYS A 132 16.35 7.93 7.12
N ALA A 133 15.93 6.70 7.36
CA ALA A 133 14.65 6.42 8.03
C ALA A 133 14.59 6.92 9.48
N GLU A 134 15.74 7.12 10.12
CA GLU A 134 15.87 7.63 11.48
C GLU A 134 15.44 9.10 11.61
N ASP A 135 15.60 9.88 10.54
CA ASP A 135 15.33 11.31 10.52
C ASP A 135 13.82 11.62 10.54
N PHE A 136 12.98 10.66 10.11
CA PHE A 136 11.54 10.86 10.04
C PHE A 136 10.83 10.27 11.26
N PHE A 137 10.06 11.12 11.95
CA PHE A 137 9.27 10.72 13.13
C PHE A 137 8.36 9.51 12.88
N TYR A 138 7.81 9.33 11.67
CA TYR A 138 6.91 8.21 11.38
C TYR A 138 7.62 6.88 11.08
N THR A 139 8.95 6.84 11.01
CA THR A 139 9.72 5.60 10.77
C THR A 139 10.69 5.26 11.89
N SER A 140 11.01 6.22 12.77
CA SER A 140 11.98 6.04 13.86
C SER A 140 11.37 5.67 15.22
N GLN A 141 10.04 5.72 15.40
CA GLN A 141 9.40 5.48 16.72
C GLN A 141 9.66 4.09 17.30
N GLY A 142 9.84 3.07 16.45
CA GLY A 142 10.11 1.70 16.90
C GLY A 142 11.55 1.43 17.33
N GLY A 143 12.45 2.42 17.19
CA GLY A 143 13.86 2.30 17.53
C GLY A 143 14.70 1.74 16.39
N ASP A 144 14.54 0.46 16.06
CA ASP A 144 15.30 -0.19 14.97
C ASP A 144 14.57 -0.05 13.62
N THR A 145 15.22 0.63 12.69
CA THR A 145 14.73 0.85 11.32
C THR A 145 15.07 -0.31 10.38
N SER A 146 15.95 -1.22 10.79
CA SER A 146 16.43 -2.36 10.01
C SER A 146 15.69 -3.66 10.32
N ILE A 147 15.81 -4.63 9.41
CA ILE A 147 15.42 -6.03 9.65
C ILE A 147 16.61 -6.90 9.30
N GLU A 148 16.96 -7.84 10.18
CA GLU A 148 18.05 -8.76 9.95
C GLU A 148 17.84 -9.55 8.65
N GLY A 149 18.82 -9.47 7.73
CA GLY A 149 18.79 -10.19 6.46
C GLY A 149 17.91 -9.56 5.37
N VAL A 150 17.38 -8.36 5.57
CA VAL A 150 16.61 -7.62 4.56
C VAL A 150 17.43 -6.43 4.04
N ASP A 151 17.48 -6.29 2.72
CA ASP A 151 18.00 -5.10 2.05
C ASP A 151 16.82 -4.31 1.47
N ASP A 152 16.47 -3.20 2.13
CA ASP A 152 15.36 -2.34 1.72
C ASP A 152 15.61 -1.69 0.33
N ALA A 153 16.85 -1.47 -0.09
CA ALA A 153 17.15 -0.95 -1.43
C ALA A 153 16.92 -2.02 -2.51
N GLU A 154 17.35 -3.27 -2.26
CA GLU A 154 17.08 -4.40 -3.16
C GLU A 154 15.57 -4.67 -3.27
N ASP A 155 14.85 -4.64 -2.13
CA ASP A 155 13.41 -4.83 -2.12
C ASP A 155 12.66 -3.68 -2.79
N PHE A 156 13.18 -2.45 -2.73
CA PHE A 156 12.63 -1.34 -3.50
C PHE A 156 12.72 -1.59 -5.00
N GLU A 157 13.84 -2.13 -5.48
CA GLU A 157 14.01 -2.45 -6.90
C GLU A 157 12.99 -3.53 -7.36
N LYS A 158 12.73 -4.55 -6.53
CA LYS A 158 11.65 -5.53 -6.78
C LYS A 158 10.28 -4.86 -6.85
N THR A 159 10.02 -3.89 -5.96
CA THR A 159 8.77 -3.10 -5.97
C THR A 159 8.64 -2.28 -7.25
N ARG A 160 9.71 -1.61 -7.70
CA ARG A 160 9.73 -0.84 -8.97
C ARG A 160 9.45 -1.72 -10.18
N GLN A 161 10.14 -2.86 -10.28
CA GLN A 161 9.94 -3.83 -11.37
C GLN A 161 8.50 -4.33 -11.42
N ALA A 162 7.91 -4.61 -10.26
CA ALA A 162 6.50 -4.99 -10.16
C ALA A 162 5.55 -3.88 -10.62
N PHE A 163 5.80 -2.62 -10.24
CA PHE A 163 5.03 -1.47 -10.73
C PHE A 163 5.12 -1.32 -12.25
N THR A 164 6.31 -1.48 -12.84
CA THR A 164 6.50 -1.43 -14.29
C THR A 164 5.73 -2.54 -15.01
N LEU A 165 5.79 -3.77 -14.49
CA LEU A 165 5.07 -4.93 -15.06
C LEU A 165 3.53 -4.77 -15.00
N LEU A 166 3.03 -4.03 -14.00
CA LEU A 166 1.61 -3.68 -13.88
C LEU A 166 1.24 -2.33 -14.53
N GLU A 167 2.13 -1.79 -15.37
CA GLU A 167 1.90 -0.60 -16.20
C GLU A 167 1.61 0.67 -15.38
N PHE A 168 2.19 0.79 -14.17
CA PHE A 168 2.12 2.03 -13.41
C PHE A 168 3.04 3.09 -14.02
N ILE A 169 2.47 4.25 -14.35
CA ILE A 169 3.23 5.45 -14.73
C ILE A 169 3.14 6.43 -13.56
N PHE A 170 4.22 6.53 -12.76
CA PHE A 170 4.37 7.62 -11.80
C PHE A 170 4.76 8.88 -12.57
N ARG A 171 3.84 9.83 -12.74
CA ARG A 171 4.17 11.19 -13.20
C ARG A 171 4.46 12.04 -11.96
N THR A 172 5.73 12.22 -11.63
CA THR A 172 6.16 13.26 -10.71
C THR A 172 6.33 14.55 -11.51
N SER A 173 5.38 15.46 -11.39
CA SER A 173 5.55 16.85 -11.82
C SER A 173 5.54 17.71 -10.57
N LEU A 174 6.71 18.16 -10.13
CA LEU A 174 6.86 18.99 -8.93
C LEU A 174 7.34 20.39 -9.30
N CYS A 175 6.74 21.37 -8.64
CA CYS A 175 6.92 22.80 -8.88
C CYS A 175 8.07 23.32 -8.00
N ARG A 176 9.02 24.05 -8.59
CA ARG A 176 10.14 24.69 -7.87
C ARG A 176 9.69 26.03 -7.28
N ASP A 177 9.78 26.21 -5.96
CA ASP A 177 10.38 27.42 -5.33
C ASP A 177 10.25 27.50 -3.77
N LEU A 178 11.26 28.16 -3.15
CA LEU A 178 11.30 28.94 -1.86
C LEU A 178 11.77 28.31 -0.52
N ARG A 179 12.91 28.84 -0.01
CA ARG A 179 13.22 29.66 1.22
C ARG A 179 12.66 29.29 2.64
N PRO A 180 13.30 29.78 3.75
CA PRO A 180 13.45 29.03 5.01
C PRO A 180 12.43 29.38 6.13
N GLU A 181 11.39 28.56 6.25
CA GLU A 181 10.60 28.24 7.47
C GLU A 181 10.27 26.73 7.39
N ASP A 182 9.78 26.08 8.47
CA ASP A 182 9.62 24.60 8.64
C ASP A 182 9.74 23.79 7.33
N GLU A 183 10.96 23.33 7.06
CA GLU A 183 11.37 22.74 5.79
C GLU A 183 10.48 21.57 5.38
N HIS A 184 10.02 20.78 6.37
CA HIS A 184 9.18 19.62 6.11
C HIS A 184 7.75 20.01 5.69
N LEU A 185 7.19 21.08 6.22
CA LEU A 185 5.87 21.57 5.81
C LEU A 185 5.91 22.16 4.40
N ILE A 186 6.99 22.88 4.06
CA ILE A 186 7.22 23.40 2.71
C ILE A 186 7.34 22.25 1.71
N ASN A 187 8.20 21.27 2.00
CA ASN A 187 8.38 20.10 1.14
C ASN A 187 7.06 19.34 0.96
N PHE A 188 6.31 19.10 2.04
CA PHE A 188 4.98 18.49 1.95
C PHE A 188 4.02 19.25 1.03
N CYS A 189 3.98 20.58 1.14
CA CYS A 189 3.10 21.41 0.32
C CYS A 189 3.51 21.41 -1.16
N GLN A 190 4.81 21.46 -1.44
CA GLN A 190 5.35 21.33 -2.80
C GLN A 190 5.02 19.96 -3.40
N LEU A 191 5.22 18.88 -2.61
CA LEU A 191 4.96 17.51 -3.02
C LEU A 191 3.50 17.26 -3.39
N LEU A 192 2.58 17.84 -2.64
CA LEU A 192 1.14 17.70 -2.90
C LEU A 192 0.55 18.78 -3.80
N GLY A 193 1.34 19.79 -4.18
CA GLY A 193 0.85 20.94 -4.95
C GLY A 193 -0.22 21.75 -4.21
N VAL A 194 -0.09 21.91 -2.89
CA VAL A 194 -1.04 22.64 -2.04
C VAL A 194 -0.42 23.93 -1.50
N GLU A 195 -1.26 24.92 -1.20
CA GLU A 195 -0.78 26.21 -0.70
C GLU A 195 -0.31 26.11 0.76
N HIS A 196 0.95 26.50 1.02
CA HIS A 196 1.56 26.47 2.35
C HIS A 196 0.74 27.24 3.40
N SER A 197 0.31 28.47 3.07
CA SER A 197 -0.45 29.33 3.99
C SER A 197 -1.76 28.68 4.45
N GLN A 198 -2.46 28.01 3.52
CA GLN A 198 -3.71 27.31 3.80
C GLN A 198 -3.46 26.06 4.64
N MET A 199 -2.44 25.28 4.30
CA MET A 199 -2.11 24.06 5.04
C MET A 199 -1.75 24.39 6.49
N GLN A 200 -0.86 25.37 6.69
CA GLN A 200 -0.46 25.83 8.02
C GLN A 200 -1.67 26.35 8.82
N HIS A 201 -2.55 27.13 8.18
CA HIS A 201 -3.76 27.65 8.83
C HIS A 201 -4.68 26.51 9.28
N TRP A 202 -5.05 25.59 8.38
CA TRP A 202 -6.05 24.55 8.65
C TRP A 202 -5.53 23.38 9.50
N LEU A 203 -4.21 23.20 9.63
CA LEU A 203 -3.64 22.29 10.63
C LEU A 203 -3.83 22.82 12.06
N CYS A 204 -3.77 24.14 12.23
CA CYS A 204 -3.83 24.81 13.54
C CYS A 204 -5.24 25.30 13.91
N HIS A 205 -6.18 25.31 12.97
CA HIS A 205 -7.52 25.86 13.14
C HIS A 205 -8.60 24.91 12.65
N ARG A 206 -9.73 24.88 13.36
CA ARG A 206 -10.91 24.12 12.98
C ARG A 206 -12.06 25.06 12.61
N LYS A 207 -12.64 24.84 11.43
CA LYS A 207 -13.89 25.46 11.00
C LYS A 207 -15.08 24.74 11.65
N LEU A 208 -15.97 25.49 12.26
CA LEU A 208 -17.16 25.01 12.94
C LEU A 208 -18.36 25.73 12.35
N VAL A 209 -19.29 24.95 11.80
CA VAL A 209 -20.48 25.44 11.10
C VAL A 209 -21.70 25.13 11.95
N THR A 210 -22.50 26.15 12.23
CA THR A 210 -23.80 26.07 12.89
C THR A 210 -24.89 26.51 11.91
N THR A 211 -26.17 26.36 12.29
CA THR A 211 -27.30 26.75 11.44
C THR A 211 -27.27 28.24 11.07
N SER A 212 -26.73 29.09 11.94
CA SER A 212 -26.73 30.55 11.79
C SER A 212 -25.37 31.11 11.42
N GLU A 213 -24.25 30.50 11.85
CA GLU A 213 -22.92 31.11 11.75
C GLU A 213 -21.81 30.08 11.52
N THR A 214 -20.68 30.54 10.98
CA THR A 214 -19.44 29.79 10.85
C THR A 214 -18.34 30.49 11.62
N TYR A 215 -17.69 29.76 12.54
CA TYR A 215 -16.57 30.26 13.32
C TYR A 215 -15.33 29.41 13.11
N VAL A 216 -14.16 30.04 13.27
CA VAL A 216 -12.85 29.38 13.19
C VAL A 216 -12.22 29.44 14.57
N LYS A 217 -11.86 28.27 15.12
CA LYS A 217 -11.27 28.14 16.45
C LYS A 217 -9.85 27.58 16.36
N THR A 218 -8.91 28.21 17.05
CA THR A 218 -7.54 27.68 17.20
C THR A 218 -7.56 26.39 18.01
N MET A 219 -6.73 25.43 17.61
CA MET A 219 -6.62 24.10 18.22
C MET A 219 -5.48 24.05 19.23
N SER A 220 -5.60 23.19 20.25
CA SER A 220 -4.48 22.90 21.16
C SER A 220 -3.42 22.06 20.45
N LEU A 221 -2.18 22.04 20.96
CA LEU A 221 -1.09 21.25 20.37
C LEU A 221 -1.48 19.78 20.15
N GLN A 222 -2.10 19.13 21.13
CA GLN A 222 -2.56 17.75 21.01
C GLN A 222 -3.59 17.58 19.90
N GLN A 223 -4.49 18.54 19.72
CA GLN A 223 -5.49 18.52 18.67
C GLN A 223 -4.84 18.68 17.29
N VAL A 224 -3.84 19.55 17.16
CA VAL A 224 -3.05 19.73 15.91
C VAL A 224 -2.32 18.45 15.54
N VAL A 225 -1.62 17.82 16.50
CA VAL A 225 -0.94 16.53 16.29
C VAL A 225 -1.93 15.46 15.85
N ASN A 226 -3.08 15.36 16.52
CA ASN A 226 -4.11 14.39 16.15
C ASN A 226 -4.68 14.65 14.74
N ALA A 227 -4.87 15.92 14.35
CA ALA A 227 -5.34 16.29 13.02
C ALA A 227 -4.31 15.96 11.94
N ARG A 228 -3.04 16.30 12.15
CA ARG A 228 -1.92 15.92 11.27
C ARG A 228 -1.84 14.40 11.10
N ASN A 229 -1.89 13.66 12.20
CA ASN A 229 -1.86 12.20 12.16
C ASN A 229 -3.10 11.63 11.43
N ALA A 230 -4.29 12.24 11.62
CA ALA A 230 -5.48 11.84 10.90
C ALA A 230 -5.36 12.08 9.38
N LEU A 231 -4.77 13.21 8.97
CA LEU A 231 -4.50 13.52 7.57
C LEU A 231 -3.51 12.52 6.96
N ALA A 232 -2.38 12.23 7.63
CA ALA A 232 -1.40 11.25 7.15
C ALA A 232 -2.03 9.86 6.96
N LYS A 233 -2.83 9.39 7.93
CA LYS A 233 -3.59 8.15 7.84
C LYS A 233 -4.58 8.14 6.67
N HIS A 234 -5.23 9.27 6.41
CA HIS A 234 -6.19 9.38 5.32
C HIS A 234 -5.49 9.34 3.95
N ILE A 235 -4.41 10.11 3.77
CA ILE A 235 -3.60 10.12 2.54
C ILE A 235 -3.11 8.71 2.23
N TYR A 236 -2.51 8.02 3.21
CA TYR A 236 -1.98 6.67 3.01
C TYR A 236 -3.09 5.66 2.66
N ALA A 237 -4.25 5.73 3.32
CA ALA A 237 -5.37 4.87 2.99
C ALA A 237 -5.89 5.11 1.57
N GLN A 238 -5.99 6.37 1.12
CA GLN A 238 -6.38 6.69 -0.25
C GLN A 238 -5.35 6.22 -1.27
N LEU A 239 -4.04 6.35 -0.96
CA LEU A 239 -2.96 5.83 -1.80
C LEU A 239 -3.06 4.31 -1.94
N PHE A 240 -3.24 3.61 -0.82
CA PHE A 240 -3.40 2.15 -0.81
C PHE A 240 -4.59 1.71 -1.66
N ASP A 241 -5.77 2.32 -1.47
CA ASP A 241 -6.97 2.02 -2.25
C ASP A 241 -6.77 2.33 -3.74
N TRP A 242 -6.06 3.43 -4.06
CA TRP A 242 -5.73 3.82 -5.42
C TRP A 242 -4.78 2.83 -6.10
N ILE A 243 -3.75 2.34 -5.40
CA ILE A 243 -2.83 1.31 -5.91
C ILE A 243 -3.59 0.01 -6.16
N VAL A 244 -4.42 -0.44 -5.21
CA VAL A 244 -5.29 -1.63 -5.39
C VAL A 244 -6.22 -1.46 -6.59
N GLY A 245 -6.76 -0.25 -6.79
CA GLY A 245 -7.57 0.08 -7.96
C GLY A 245 -6.80 -0.06 -9.28
N HIS A 246 -5.53 0.35 -9.33
CA HIS A 246 -4.68 0.21 -10.51
C HIS A 246 -4.25 -1.24 -10.77
N ILE A 247 -3.90 -1.99 -9.72
CA ILE A 247 -3.67 -3.44 -9.81
C ILE A 247 -4.90 -4.11 -10.41
N ASN A 248 -6.10 -3.78 -9.90
CA ASN A 248 -7.35 -4.34 -10.42
C ASN A 248 -7.61 -3.99 -11.89
N LYS A 249 -7.22 -2.80 -12.36
CA LYS A 249 -7.30 -2.45 -13.79
C LYS A 249 -6.35 -3.31 -14.62
N ALA A 250 -5.12 -3.53 -14.15
CA ALA A 250 -4.13 -4.36 -14.85
C ALA A 250 -4.52 -5.85 -14.89
N LEU A 251 -5.29 -6.33 -13.90
CA LEU A 251 -5.80 -7.69 -13.81
C LEU A 251 -7.18 -7.88 -14.47
N HIS A 252 -7.82 -6.79 -14.89
CA HIS A 252 -9.15 -6.80 -15.45
C HIS A 252 -9.19 -7.44 -16.84
N THR A 253 -10.34 -8.02 -17.17
CA THR A 253 -10.62 -8.58 -18.49
C THR A 253 -11.99 -8.16 -18.96
N SER A 254 -12.11 -7.88 -20.26
CA SER A 254 -13.39 -7.62 -20.92
C SER A 254 -14.19 -8.90 -21.15
N LEU A 255 -13.58 -10.07 -20.98
CA LEU A 255 -14.24 -11.36 -21.13
C LEU A 255 -15.23 -11.60 -19.98
N LYS A 256 -16.41 -12.11 -20.33
CA LYS A 256 -17.43 -12.46 -19.32
C LYS A 256 -16.97 -13.66 -18.49
N GLN A 257 -16.80 -13.43 -17.19
CA GLN A 257 -16.51 -14.49 -16.22
C GLN A 257 -17.62 -15.55 -16.20
N HIS A 258 -17.24 -16.81 -16.33
CA HIS A 258 -18.14 -17.96 -16.19
C HIS A 258 -18.17 -18.47 -14.74
N SER A 259 -17.01 -18.64 -14.13
CA SER A 259 -16.85 -19.11 -12.74
C SER A 259 -15.64 -18.44 -12.07
N PHE A 260 -15.52 -18.58 -10.75
CA PHE A 260 -14.35 -18.10 -10.02
C PHE A 260 -13.89 -19.02 -8.90
N ILE A 261 -12.61 -18.86 -8.54
CA ILE A 261 -12.03 -19.35 -7.30
C ILE A 261 -11.53 -18.14 -6.50
N GLY A 262 -12.06 -17.95 -5.30
CA GLY A 262 -11.62 -16.93 -4.36
C GLY A 262 -10.54 -17.44 -3.41
N VAL A 263 -9.44 -16.72 -3.25
CA VAL A 263 -8.40 -17.04 -2.27
C VAL A 263 -8.40 -15.96 -1.20
N LEU A 264 -8.72 -16.34 0.03
CA LEU A 264 -8.78 -15.46 1.19
C LEU A 264 -7.52 -15.64 2.05
N ASP A 265 -6.76 -14.56 2.19
CA ASP A 265 -5.58 -14.41 3.06
C ASP A 265 -5.86 -13.24 4.00
N ILE A 266 -6.35 -13.53 5.20
CA ILE A 266 -6.58 -12.51 6.24
C ILE A 266 -5.45 -12.56 7.25
N TYR A 267 -5.10 -11.42 7.84
CA TYR A 267 -4.23 -11.42 9.01
C TYR A 267 -4.87 -12.26 10.12
N GLY A 268 -4.02 -12.99 10.86
CA GLY A 268 -4.43 -13.82 11.99
C GLY A 268 -3.76 -13.37 13.27
#